data_AF-A0A3M3FSK1-F1
#
_entry.id   AF-A0A3M3FSK1-F1
#
_cell.length_a   1.000
_cell.length_b   1.000
_cell.length_c   1.000
_cell.angle_alpha   90.00
_cell.angle_beta   90.00
_cell.angle_gamma   90.00
#
_symmetry.space_group_name_H-M   'P 1'
#
loop_
_entity.id
_entity.type
_entity.pdbx_description
1 polymer ?
#
loop_
_entity_poly.entity_id
_entity_poly.type
_entity_poly.pdbx_seq_one_letter_code
_entity_poly.pdbx_strand_id
1 'polypeptide(L)'
;PYLARCSDDKTATRVRPREYALRYPYMQVNRPGMVSWLVFDLDHANALAWDDAGLPAPNLMVRNRKSGHSQLFYAVPSVCTTE
;
A
#
# COMPACT_ATOMS: atom_id res chain seq x y z
N PRO A 1 18.57 3.89 -10.04
CA PRO A 1 17.67 4.52 -9.05
C PRO A 1 16.27 3.89 -9.10
N TYR A 2 15.78 3.35 -7.98
CA TYR A 2 14.40 2.86 -7.91
C TYR A 2 13.45 4.05 -7.88
N LEU A 3 12.66 4.24 -8.93
CA LEU A 3 11.70 5.33 -9.03
C LEU A 3 10.34 4.86 -8.51
N ALA A 4 9.72 5.68 -7.66
CA ALA A 4 8.41 5.41 -7.11
C ALA A 4 7.32 5.85 -8.08
N ARG A 5 6.22 5.10 -8.11
CA ARG A 5 5.00 5.48 -8.83
C ARG A 5 4.04 6.17 -7.88
N CYS A 6 3.57 7.36 -8.22
CA CYS A 6 2.72 8.20 -7.39
C CYS A 6 1.75 9.06 -8.20
N SER A 7 0.73 9.62 -7.55
CA SER A 7 -0.29 10.46 -8.21
C SER A 7 -1.12 11.27 -7.21
N ASP A 8 -1.79 12.29 -7.73
CA ASP A 8 -2.78 13.09 -6.98
C ASP A 8 -4.15 12.38 -6.90
N ASP A 9 -4.37 11.36 -7.71
CA ASP A 9 -5.57 10.53 -7.78
C ASP A 9 -5.22 9.03 -7.68
N LYS A 10 -6.21 8.14 -7.84
CA LYS A 10 -6.02 6.68 -7.72
C LYS A 10 -5.31 6.02 -8.92
N THR A 11 -4.68 6.76 -9.83
CA THR A 11 -4.14 6.20 -11.09
C THR A 11 -2.65 5.83 -11.05
N ALA A 12 -1.88 6.35 -10.09
CA ALA A 12 -0.43 6.16 -9.95
C ALA A 12 0.37 6.39 -11.25
N THR A 13 0.02 7.45 -11.98
CA THR A 13 0.53 7.77 -13.31
C THR A 13 1.94 8.40 -13.35
N ARG A 14 2.44 8.97 -12.25
CA ARG A 14 3.74 9.66 -12.22
C ARG A 14 4.84 8.75 -11.72
N VAL A 15 5.99 8.77 -12.38
CA VAL A 15 7.22 8.09 -11.92
C VAL A 15 8.20 9.15 -11.43
N ARG A 16 8.60 9.10 -10.16
CA ARG A 16 9.41 10.14 -9.52
C ARG A 16 10.46 9.56 -8.56
N PRO A 17 11.60 10.25 -8.37
CA PRO A 17 12.51 9.96 -7.25
C PRO A 17 11.77 10.08 -5.91
N ARG A 18 12.24 9.34 -4.90
CA ARG A 18 11.62 9.28 -3.57
C ARG A 18 11.33 10.68 -2.99
N GLU A 19 12.27 11.61 -3.09
CA GLU A 19 12.12 12.96 -2.52
C GLU A 19 10.95 13.76 -3.09
N TYR A 20 10.56 13.49 -4.35
CA TYR A 20 9.42 14.13 -4.99
C TYR A 20 8.14 13.30 -4.85
N ALA A 21 8.26 11.98 -4.83
CA ALA A 21 7.12 11.07 -4.71
C ALA A 21 6.34 11.26 -3.40
N LEU A 22 7.03 11.64 -2.31
CA LEU A 22 6.43 11.92 -1.01
C LEU A 22 5.45 13.11 -1.01
N ARG A 23 5.44 13.93 -2.06
CA ARG A 23 4.52 15.07 -2.19
C ARG A 23 3.13 14.66 -2.68
N TYR A 24 2.94 13.39 -3.03
CA TYR A 24 1.71 12.87 -3.62
C TYR A 24 0.95 12.00 -2.62
N PRO A 25 -0.40 12.10 -2.59
CA PRO A 25 -1.23 11.33 -1.65
C PRO A 25 -1.33 9.84 -1.98
N TYR A 26 -1.16 9.46 -3.25
CA TYR A 26 -1.26 8.06 -3.68
C TYR A 26 0.10 7.54 -4.15
N MET A 27 0.47 6.34 -3.67
CA MET A 27 1.67 5.63 -4.08
C MET A 27 1.34 4.20 -4.50
N GLN A 28 2.00 3.72 -5.55
CA GLN A 28 1.90 2.35 -6.01
C GLN A 28 3.10 1.54 -5.49
N VAL A 29 2.81 0.61 -4.58
CA VAL A 29 3.83 -0.20 -3.90
C VAL A 29 4.35 -1.35 -4.75
N ASN A 30 3.52 -1.90 -5.65
CA ASN A 30 3.89 -2.99 -6.54
C ASN A 30 4.39 -2.46 -7.90
N ARG A 31 5.48 -3.04 -8.38
CA ARG A 31 6.05 -2.68 -9.69
C ARG A 31 5.21 -3.31 -10.81
N PRO A 32 5.20 -2.76 -12.03
CA PRO A 32 4.58 -3.43 -13.17
C PRO A 32 5.12 -4.86 -13.34
N GLY A 33 4.22 -5.83 -13.50
CA GLY A 33 4.56 -7.25 -13.71
C GLY A 33 5.07 -7.99 -12.47
N MET A 34 5.12 -7.37 -11.28
CA MET A 34 5.60 -7.99 -10.05
C MET A 34 4.77 -7.57 -8.84
N VAL A 35 4.38 -8.55 -8.02
CA VAL A 35 3.70 -8.32 -6.74
C VAL A 35 4.61 -8.76 -5.60
N SER A 36 4.94 -7.82 -4.72
CA SER A 36 5.67 -8.09 -3.47
C SER A 36 4.90 -7.65 -2.22
N TRP A 37 3.75 -7.00 -2.41
CA TRP A 37 2.89 -6.49 -1.34
C TRP A 37 1.43 -6.82 -1.61
N LEU A 38 0.75 -7.33 -0.60
CA LEU A 38 -0.71 -7.41 -0.54
C LEU A 38 -1.21 -6.24 0.30
N VAL A 39 -2.13 -5.45 -0.25
CA VAL A 39 -2.69 -4.26 0.41
C VAL A 39 -4.18 -4.46 0.57
N PHE A 40 -4.66 -4.40 1.80
CA PHE A 40 -6.08 -4.52 2.14
C PHE A 40 -6.59 -3.19 2.67
N ASP A 41 -7.60 -2.62 2.02
CA ASP A 41 -8.28 -1.40 2.46
C ASP A 41 -9.39 -1.79 3.44
N LEU A 42 -9.39 -1.18 4.63
CA LEU A 42 -10.41 -1.40 5.65
C LEU A 42 -11.36 -0.21 5.66
N ASP A 43 -12.57 -0.45 5.15
CA ASP A 43 -13.65 0.53 5.08
C ASP A 43 -14.38 0.76 6.42
N HIS A 44 -13.68 0.54 7.54
CA HIS A 44 -14.19 0.73 8.90
C HIS A 44 -13.11 1.24 9.86
N ALA A 45 -13.53 1.75 11.02
CA ALA A 45 -12.61 2.39 11.98
C ALA A 45 -11.72 1.41 12.78
N ASN A 46 -12.03 0.10 12.76
CA ASN A 46 -11.24 -0.92 13.44
C ASN A 46 -10.00 -1.29 12.62
N ALA A 47 -8.85 -0.70 12.95
CA ALA A 47 -7.58 -1.02 12.30
C ALA A 47 -6.97 -2.36 12.75
N LEU A 48 -7.45 -2.93 13.86
CA LEU A 48 -6.93 -4.17 14.45
C LEU A 48 -7.80 -5.39 14.10
N ALA A 49 -8.68 -5.28 13.10
CA ALA A 49 -9.55 -6.38 12.68
C ALA A 49 -8.80 -7.67 12.31
N TRP A 50 -7.51 -7.57 11.96
CA TRP A 50 -6.66 -8.73 11.73
C TRP A 50 -6.39 -9.53 13.02
N ASP A 51 -6.22 -8.85 14.16
CA ASP A 51 -5.94 -9.48 15.46
C ASP A 51 -7.21 -10.13 16.01
N ASP A 52 -8.36 -9.44 15.91
CA ASP A 52 -9.67 -9.98 16.26
C ASP A 52 -10.02 -11.26 15.50
N ALA A 53 -9.55 -11.36 14.25
CA ALA A 53 -9.75 -12.50 13.37
C ALA A 53 -8.65 -13.58 13.50
N GLY A 54 -7.64 -13.38 14.35
CA GLY A 54 -6.51 -14.31 14.50
C GLY A 54 -5.62 -14.41 13.25
N LEU A 55 -5.59 -13.38 12.42
CA LEU A 55 -4.75 -13.31 11.22
C LEU A 55 -3.31 -12.93 11.60
N PRO A 56 -2.32 -13.21 10.72
CA PRO A 56 -0.96 -12.75 10.94
C PRO A 56 -0.88 -11.23 11.08
N ALA A 57 0.06 -10.74 11.87
CA ALA A 57 0.30 -9.30 11.98
C ALA A 57 0.80 -8.72 10.64
N PRO A 58 0.26 -7.57 10.19
CA PRO A 58 0.75 -6.89 9.00
C PRO A 58 2.15 -6.32 9.23
N ASN A 59 2.93 -6.19 8.15
CA ASN A 59 4.26 -5.57 8.21
C ASN A 59 4.18 -4.05 8.41
N LEU A 60 3.14 -3.42 7.86
CA LEU A 60 2.86 -1.99 8.01
C LEU A 60 1.35 -1.77 8.06
N MET A 61 0.93 -0.85 8.91
CA MET A 61 -0.45 -0.39 8.99
C MET A 61 -0.51 1.12 8.87
N VAL A 62 -1.34 1.62 7.96
CA VAL A 62 -1.56 3.06 7.76
C VAL A 62 -2.99 3.37 8.14
N ARG A 63 -3.21 4.36 9.00
CA ARG A 63 -4.56 4.73 9.46
C ARG A 63 -4.81 6.22 9.30
N ASN A 64 -5.96 6.56 8.73
CA ASN A 64 -6.45 7.93 8.72
C ASN A 64 -6.96 8.29 10.13
N ARG A 65 -6.30 9.26 10.78
CA ARG A 65 -6.66 9.71 12.13
C ARG A 65 -8.07 10.31 12.27
N LYS A 66 -8.64 10.83 11.17
CA LYS A 66 -9.97 11.48 11.20
C LYS A 66 -11.10 10.49 11.00
N SER A 67 -11.03 9.66 9.96
CA SER A 67 -12.10 8.71 9.62
C SER A 67 -11.94 7.34 10.27
N GLY A 68 -10.74 6.99 10.72
CA GLY A 68 -10.42 5.69 11.28
C GLY A 68 -10.13 4.60 10.24
N HIS A 69 -10.46 4.82 8.96
CA HIS A 69 -10.11 3.93 7.84
C HIS A 69 -8.61 3.63 7.83
N SER A 70 -8.26 2.41 7.44
CA SER A 70 -6.87 1.95 7.49
C SER A 70 -6.55 0.97 6.39
N GLN A 71 -5.27 0.88 6.06
CA GLN A 71 -4.73 -0.07 5.11
C GLN A 71 -3.73 -0.98 5.81
N LEU A 72 -3.87 -2.28 5.56
CA LEU A 72 -2.94 -3.31 6.02
C LEU A 72 -2.01 -3.71 4.89
N PHE A 73 -0.71 -3.77 5.16
CA PHE A 73 0.31 -4.14 4.19
C PHE A 73 1.01 -5.42 4.64
N TYR A 74 0.93 -6.45 3.80
CA TYR A 74 1.66 -7.71 3.98
C TYR A 74 2.72 -7.84 2.90
N ALA A 75 3.97 -8.01 3.32
CA ALA A 75 5.09 -8.30 2.43
C ALA A 75 5.08 -9.79 2.09
N VAL A 76 5.21 -10.10 0.80
CA VAL A 76 5.31 -11.47 0.29
C VAL A 76 6.55 -11.61 -0.59
N PRO A 77 7.09 -12.83 -0.76
CA PRO A 77 8.08 -13.08 -1.79
C PRO A 77 7.60 -12.55 -3.14
N SER A 78 8.48 -11.91 -3.91
CA SER A 78 8.08 -11.28 -5.16
C SER A 78 7.60 -12.31 -6.17
N VAL A 79 6.38 -12.15 -6.67
CA VAL A 79 5.76 -13.01 -7.68
C VAL A 79 5.64 -12.27 -9.00
N CYS A 80 6.06 -12.91 -10.09
CA CYS A 80 5.87 -12.40 -11.45
C CYS A 80 4.40 -12.56 -11.85
N THR A 81 3.79 -11.52 -12.41
CA THR A 81 2.39 -11.52 -12.83
C THR A 81 2.21 -11.29 -14.34
N THR A 82 3.29 -11.33 -15.11
CA THR A 82 3.23 -11.34 -16.57
C THR A 82 3.10 -12.79 -17.04
N GLU A 83 2.25 -13.03 -18.03
CA GLU A 83 2.16 -14.30 -18.76
C GLU A 83 3.42 -14.57 -19.61
#